data_AF-A0A835H9Q4-F1
#
_entry.id   AF-A0A835H9Q4-F1
#
_cell.length_a   1.000
_cell.length_b   1.000
_cell.length_c   1.000
_cell.angle_alpha   90.00
_cell.angle_beta   90.00
_cell.angle_gamma   90.00
#
_symmetry.space_group_name_H-M   'P 1'
#
loop_
_entity.id
_entity.type
_entity.pdbx_description
1 polymer ?
#
loop_
_entity_poly.entity_id
_entity_poly.type
_entity_poly.pdbx_seq_one_letter_code
_entity_poly.pdbx_strand_id
1 'polypeptide(L)'
;MLSPQEEKELLENNNCPVHLKPCIPRKEDNYFFALSKYQKSLEEVLVKNPDFVQPSFRLNEVQGWIKSGLRDFSISRAFLDWGIPVPNDNKQTIYVWFDALLGYSLFFSYLQTYSSEARHLSLTTILEVRMQHCIMQELIVGGVLDHTFDV
;
A
#
# COMPACT_ATOMS: atom_id res chain seq x y z
N MET A 1 7.55 -13.19 -9.46
CA MET A 1 7.59 -14.45 -8.68
C MET A 1 6.27 -14.51 -7.95
N LEU A 2 5.44 -15.52 -8.19
CA LEU A 2 4.35 -15.80 -7.25
C LEU A 2 5.04 -16.12 -5.92
N SER A 3 4.63 -15.45 -4.85
CA SER A 3 5.15 -15.78 -3.53
C SER A 3 4.91 -17.28 -3.28
N PRO A 4 5.79 -18.00 -2.57
CA PRO A 4 5.64 -19.44 -2.31
C PRO A 4 4.33 -19.85 -1.62
N GLN A 5 3.54 -18.87 -1.17
CA GLN A 5 2.21 -19.02 -0.60
C GLN A 5 1.14 -19.04 -1.70
N GLU A 6 1.24 -18.17 -2.71
CA GLU A 6 0.29 -18.10 -3.84
C GLU A 6 0.35 -19.35 -4.73
N GLU A 7 1.51 -19.99 -4.86
CA GLU A 7 1.62 -21.27 -5.58
C GLU A 7 0.85 -22.41 -4.88
N LYS A 8 0.70 -22.35 -3.55
CA LYS A 8 -0.04 -23.35 -2.77
C LYS A 8 -1.56 -23.18 -2.87
N GLU A 9 -2.02 -22.04 -3.36
CA GLU A 9 -3.45 -21.71 -3.50
C GLU A 9 -4.00 -22.07 -4.88
N LEU A 10 -3.16 -22.57 -5.79
CA LEU A 10 -3.57 -22.98 -7.12
C LEU A 10 -4.29 -24.35 -7.09
N LEU A 11 -5.31 -24.48 -7.93
CA LEU A 11 -5.98 -25.75 -8.19
C LEU A 11 -5.10 -26.65 -9.07
N GLU A 12 -5.57 -27.89 -9.30
CA GLU A 12 -4.98 -28.79 -10.29
C GLU A 12 -4.77 -28.09 -11.64
N ASN A 13 -3.68 -28.44 -12.34
CA ASN A 13 -3.23 -27.81 -13.59
C ASN A 13 -2.86 -26.31 -13.47
N ASN A 14 -2.45 -25.84 -12.29
CA ASN A 14 -2.08 -24.44 -12.03
C ASN A 14 -3.22 -23.44 -12.29
N ASN A 15 -4.46 -23.84 -12.02
CA ASN A 15 -5.62 -23.00 -12.25
C ASN A 15 -5.88 -22.05 -11.07
N CYS A 16 -6.26 -20.81 -11.38
CA CYS A 16 -6.74 -19.86 -10.39
C CYS A 16 -8.06 -20.37 -9.76
N PRO A 17 -8.20 -20.38 -8.42
CA PRO A 17 -9.41 -20.89 -7.75
C PRO A 17 -10.66 -20.04 -8.04
N VAL A 18 -10.48 -18.78 -8.40
CA VAL A 18 -11.58 -17.84 -8.68
C VAL A 18 -11.99 -17.87 -10.16
N HIS A 19 -11.01 -17.79 -11.05
CA HIS A 19 -11.27 -17.63 -12.49
C HIS A 19 -11.26 -18.95 -13.27
N LEU A 20 -10.84 -20.05 -12.63
CA LEU A 20 -10.73 -21.41 -13.21
C LEU A 20 -9.93 -21.45 -14.53
N LYS A 21 -8.96 -20.55 -14.66
CA LYS A 21 -8.07 -20.43 -15.81
C LYS A 21 -6.62 -20.72 -15.40
N PRO A 22 -5.81 -21.26 -16.32
CA PRO A 22 -4.41 -21.54 -16.04
C PRO A 22 -3.64 -20.26 -15.76
N CYS A 23 -2.94 -20.23 -14.63
CA CYS A 23 -2.05 -19.14 -14.26
C CYS A 23 -0.76 -19.22 -15.08
N ILE A 24 -0.30 -18.06 -15.55
CA ILE A 24 0.96 -17.94 -16.29
C ILE A 24 2.02 -17.43 -15.32
N PRO A 25 3.10 -18.19 -15.05
CA PRO A 25 4.15 -17.74 -14.17
C PRO A 25 4.89 -16.54 -14.80
N ARG A 26 5.12 -15.50 -14.02
CA ARG A 26 5.93 -14.34 -14.43
C ARG A 26 7.06 -14.05 -13.45
N LYS A 27 8.22 -13.73 -14.03
CA LYS A 27 9.41 -13.26 -13.33
C LYS A 27 9.74 -11.88 -13.88
N GLU A 28 9.69 -10.90 -12.99
CA GLU A 28 9.93 -9.48 -13.25
C GLU A 28 10.84 -8.99 -12.13
N ASP A 29 11.83 -8.17 -12.46
CA ASP A 29 12.61 -7.44 -11.48
C ASP A 29 11.79 -6.21 -11.08
N ASN A 30 11.52 -6.04 -9.79
CA ASN A 30 10.71 -4.95 -9.29
C ASN A 30 11.33 -4.35 -8.02
N TYR A 31 11.04 -3.08 -7.76
CA TYR A 31 11.28 -2.43 -6.49
C TYR A 31 10.21 -2.84 -5.48
N PHE A 32 10.61 -3.02 -4.22
CA PHE A 32 9.73 -3.42 -3.13
C PHE A 32 9.73 -2.37 -2.02
N PHE A 33 8.54 -2.10 -1.49
CA PHE A 33 8.41 -1.32 -0.26
C PHE A 33 8.52 -2.25 0.95
N ALA A 34 9.40 -1.88 1.88
CA ALA A 34 9.74 -2.66 3.06
C ALA A 34 8.66 -2.58 4.17
N LEU A 35 7.41 -2.92 3.83
CA LEU A 35 6.26 -2.85 4.74
C LEU A 35 6.48 -3.66 6.02
N SER A 36 7.22 -4.77 5.94
CA SER A 36 7.55 -5.62 7.08
C SER A 36 8.20 -4.85 8.24
N LYS A 37 8.99 -3.80 7.95
CA LYS A 37 9.66 -2.97 8.97
C LYS A 37 8.68 -2.18 9.84
N TYR A 38 7.47 -1.93 9.35
CA TYR A 38 6.49 -1.04 9.98
C TYR A 38 5.45 -1.77 10.82
N GLN A 39 5.51 -3.10 10.89
CA GLN A 39 4.51 -3.91 11.60
C GLN A 39 4.28 -3.44 13.04
N LYS A 40 5.35 -3.32 13.83
CA LYS A 40 5.23 -2.90 15.25
C LYS A 40 4.63 -1.50 15.39
N SER A 41 5.03 -0.56 14.53
CA SER A 41 4.51 0.81 14.54
C SER A 41 3.00 0.82 14.26
N LEU A 42 2.55 0.03 13.27
CA LEU A 42 1.13 -0.07 12.92
C LEU A 42 0.32 -0.72 14.05
N GLU A 43 0.83 -1.76 14.70
CA GLU A 43 0.20 -2.37 15.87
C GLU A 43 0.01 -1.35 17.00
N GLU A 44 1.05 -0.57 17.31
CA GLU A 44 0.99 0.46 18.36
C GLU A 44 -0.04 1.55 18.04
N VAL A 45 -0.13 2.01 16.79
CA VAL A 45 -1.11 3.02 16.37
C VAL A 45 -2.53 2.50 16.57
N LEU A 46 -2.82 1.28 16.14
CA LEU A 46 -4.17 0.72 16.23
C LEU A 46 -4.60 0.48 17.69
N VAL A 47 -3.64 0.25 18.60
CA VAL A 47 -3.92 0.16 20.04
C VAL A 47 -4.18 1.54 20.64
N LYS A 48 -3.39 2.56 20.26
CA LYS A 48 -3.53 3.93 20.79
C LYS A 48 -4.78 4.63 20.27
N ASN A 49 -5.19 4.33 19.03
CA ASN A 49 -6.28 5.00 18.33
C ASN A 49 -7.32 3.98 17.83
N PRO A 50 -8.22 3.45 18.69
CA PRO A 50 -9.20 2.43 18.31
C PRO A 50 -10.21 2.93 17.26
N ASP A 51 -10.42 4.25 17.16
CA ASP A 51 -11.33 4.86 16.17
C ASP A 51 -10.67 5.14 14.82
N PHE A 52 -9.40 4.78 14.65
CA PHE A 52 -8.64 5.01 13.41
C PHE A 52 -9.25 4.25 12.22
N VAL A 53 -9.67 3.01 12.45
CA VAL A 53 -10.37 2.18 11.47
C VAL A 53 -11.82 1.99 11.92
N GLN A 54 -12.75 2.49 11.12
CA GLN A 54 -14.18 2.37 11.36
C GLN A 54 -14.87 1.81 10.12
N PRO A 55 -15.90 0.95 10.29
CA PRO A 55 -16.45 0.44 11.56
C PRO A 55 -15.56 -0.60 12.26
N SER A 56 -15.82 -0.90 13.54
CA SER A 56 -15.00 -1.78 14.40
C SER A 56 -14.70 -3.18 13.84
N PHE A 57 -15.59 -3.77 13.02
CA PHE A 57 -15.30 -5.06 12.40
C PHE A 57 -14.14 -4.97 11.37
N ARG A 58 -13.98 -3.82 10.69
CA ARG A 58 -12.85 -3.58 9.78
C ARG A 58 -11.55 -3.42 10.56
N LEU A 59 -11.60 -2.81 11.75
CA LEU A 59 -10.43 -2.75 12.64
C LEU A 59 -9.94 -4.15 12.98
N ASN A 60 -10.86 -5.07 13.30
CA ASN A 60 -10.50 -6.46 13.61
C ASN A 60 -9.85 -7.18 12.42
N GLU A 61 -10.36 -6.97 11.20
CA GLU A 61 -9.74 -7.49 9.97
C GLU A 61 -8.30 -6.97 9.79
N VAL A 62 -8.11 -5.66 9.92
CA VAL A 62 -6.80 -5.02 9.78
C VAL A 62 -5.83 -5.50 10.85
N GLN A 63 -6.26 -5.57 12.11
CA GLN A 63 -5.44 -6.10 13.21
C GLN A 63 -5.08 -7.57 12.99
N GLY A 64 -6.01 -8.39 12.50
CA GLY A 64 -5.76 -9.78 12.16
C GLY A 64 -4.71 -9.91 11.06
N TRP A 65 -4.82 -9.10 10.01
CA TRP A 65 -3.86 -9.07 8.90
C TRP A 65 -2.46 -8.65 9.36
N ILE A 66 -2.34 -7.59 10.16
CA ILE A 66 -1.03 -7.15 10.69
C ILE A 66 -0.40 -8.24 11.57
N LYS A 67 -1.18 -8.85 12.46
CA LYS A 67 -0.73 -9.95 13.33
C LYS A 67 -0.31 -11.20 12.56
N SER A 68 -0.84 -11.40 11.34
CA SER A 68 -0.44 -12.51 10.47
C SER A 68 0.97 -12.36 9.89
N GLY A 69 1.58 -11.18 10.03
CA GLY A 69 2.92 -10.86 9.56
C GLY A 69 2.89 -10.05 8.27
N LEU A 70 3.39 -8.82 8.32
CA LEU A 70 3.46 -7.96 7.14
C LEU A 70 4.61 -8.38 6.23
N ARG A 71 4.31 -8.43 4.92
CA ARG A 71 5.27 -8.75 3.87
C ARG A 71 5.54 -7.51 3.04
N ASP A 72 6.77 -7.44 2.52
CA ASP A 72 7.15 -6.42 1.57
C ASP A 72 6.34 -6.60 0.28
N PHE A 73 5.95 -5.49 -0.35
CA PHE A 73 5.12 -5.53 -1.56
C PHE A 73 5.77 -4.74 -2.69
N SER A 74 5.53 -5.22 -3.91
CA SER A 74 6.09 -4.64 -5.14
C SER A 74 5.47 -3.27 -5.41
N ILE A 75 6.30 -2.25 -5.59
CA ILE A 75 5.89 -0.87 -5.93
C ILE A 75 6.23 -0.47 -7.37
N SER A 76 6.95 -1.31 -8.11
CA SER A 76 7.18 -1.12 -9.54
C SER A 76 6.80 -2.34 -10.36
N ARG A 77 6.80 -2.16 -11.68
CA ARG A 77 6.66 -3.20 -12.71
C ARG A 77 7.61 -2.90 -13.86
N ALA A 78 7.94 -3.94 -14.64
CA ALA A 78 8.61 -3.77 -15.92
C ALA A 78 7.91 -2.71 -16.77
N PHE A 79 8.70 -1.95 -17.53
CA PHE A 79 8.24 -0.78 -18.29
C PHE A 79 6.93 -1.01 -19.03
N LEU A 80 5.98 -0.10 -18.79
CA LEU A 80 4.73 0.03 -19.51
C LEU A 80 4.70 1.39 -20.18
N ASP A 81 4.18 1.45 -21.42
CA ASP A 81 4.02 2.70 -22.16
C ASP A 81 3.09 3.71 -21.47
N TRP A 82 2.26 3.22 -20.54
CA TRP A 82 1.34 4.02 -19.74
C TRP A 82 1.69 3.90 -18.25
N GLY A 83 2.13 5.00 -17.65
CA GLY A 83 2.43 5.11 -16.22
C GLY A 83 3.60 6.06 -15.92
N ILE A 84 3.93 6.21 -14.64
CA ILE A 84 5.01 7.09 -14.18
C ILE A 84 6.30 6.27 -14.09
N PRO A 85 7.40 6.69 -14.74
CA PRO A 85 8.67 5.98 -14.63
C PRO A 85 9.24 6.12 -13.21
N VAL A 86 9.94 5.08 -12.73
CA VAL A 86 10.67 5.16 -11.47
C VAL A 86 11.79 6.20 -11.63
N PRO A 87 11.97 7.14 -10.68
CA PRO A 87 13.07 8.10 -10.73
C PRO A 87 14.41 7.38 -10.87
N ASN A 88 15.23 7.82 -11.83
CA ASN A 88 16.53 7.22 -12.15
C ASN A 88 16.49 5.81 -12.77
N ASP A 89 15.31 5.22 -13.02
CA ASP A 89 15.16 3.94 -13.72
C ASP A 89 13.96 3.93 -14.67
N ASN A 90 14.18 4.38 -15.91
CA ASN A 90 13.14 4.41 -16.95
C ASN A 90 12.73 3.02 -17.47
N LYS A 91 13.35 1.93 -17.01
CA LYS A 91 12.92 0.56 -17.37
C LYS A 91 11.83 0.03 -16.46
N GLN A 92 11.48 0.79 -15.43
CA GLN A 92 10.50 0.43 -14.43
C GLN A 92 9.42 1.51 -14.36
N THR A 93 8.17 1.07 -14.27
CA THR A 93 7.00 1.93 -14.11
C THR A 93 6.46 1.74 -12.70
N ILE A 94 6.13 2.84 -12.01
CA ILE A 94 5.51 2.82 -10.69
C ILE A 94 4.17 2.08 -10.78
N TYR A 95 3.93 1.19 -9.82
CA TYR A 95 2.71 0.41 -9.78
C TYR A 95 1.51 1.31 -9.43
N VAL A 96 0.41 1.15 -10.17
CA VAL A 96 -0.76 2.04 -10.11
C VAL A 96 -1.30 2.28 -8.69
N TRP A 97 -1.30 1.26 -7.84
CA TRP A 97 -1.77 1.41 -6.46
C TRP A 97 -0.84 2.26 -5.61
N PHE A 98 0.46 2.21 -5.89
CA PHE A 98 1.43 3.05 -5.20
C PHE A 98 1.31 4.51 -5.64
N ASP A 99 1.18 4.76 -6.93
CA ASP A 99 0.95 6.10 -7.47
C ASP A 99 -0.35 6.74 -6.95
N ALA A 100 -1.45 5.99 -6.98
CA ALA A 100 -2.73 6.47 -6.44
C ALA A 100 -2.62 6.89 -4.97
N LEU A 101 -1.81 6.18 -4.18
CA LEU A 101 -1.56 6.53 -2.77
C LEU A 101 -0.74 7.80 -2.61
N LEU A 102 0.29 8.00 -3.44
CA LEU A 102 1.08 9.24 -3.46
C LEU A 102 0.21 10.45 -3.84
N GLY A 103 -0.76 10.25 -4.74
CA GLY A 103 -1.72 11.28 -5.13
C GLY A 103 -2.48 11.89 -3.94
N TYR A 104 -2.90 11.07 -2.96
CA TYR A 104 -3.55 11.57 -1.75
C TYR A 104 -2.61 12.41 -0.87
N SER A 105 -1.34 11.99 -0.74
CA SER A 105 -0.34 12.74 0.02
C SER A 105 -0.06 14.10 -0.63
N LEU A 106 0.08 14.12 -1.96
CA LEU A 106 0.31 15.36 -2.71
C LEU A 106 -0.88 16.31 -2.57
N PHE A 107 -2.11 15.78 -2.69
CA PHE A 107 -3.32 16.57 -2.49
C PHE A 107 -3.39 17.17 -1.08
N PHE A 108 -3.10 16.39 -0.05
CA PHE A 108 -3.10 16.89 1.33
C PHE A 108 -2.03 17.96 1.56
N SER A 109 -0.81 17.77 1.06
CA SER A 109 0.26 18.77 1.11
C SER A 109 -0.12 20.06 0.38
N TYR A 110 -0.79 19.94 -0.76
CA TYR A 110 -1.29 21.09 -1.51
C TYR A 110 -2.34 21.86 -0.70
N LEU A 111 -3.31 21.17 -0.09
CA LEU A 111 -4.33 21.80 0.75
C LEU A 111 -3.72 22.54 1.94
N GLN A 112 -2.74 21.96 2.63
CA GLN A 112 -2.06 22.61 3.76
C GLN A 112 -1.31 23.88 3.35
N THR A 113 -0.73 23.88 2.15
CA THR A 113 0.09 24.99 1.66
C THR A 113 -0.75 26.15 1.12
N TYR A 114 -1.87 25.86 0.44
CA TYR A 114 -2.61 26.85 -0.36
C TYR A 114 -3.99 27.23 0.18
N SER A 115 -4.51 26.54 1.20
CA SER A 115 -5.81 26.88 1.81
C SER A 115 -5.67 27.15 3.31
N SER A 116 -5.83 28.42 3.70
CA SER A 116 -5.91 28.82 5.11
C SER A 116 -7.13 28.24 5.83
N GLU A 117 -8.15 27.82 5.08
CA GLU A 117 -9.44 27.30 5.59
C GLU A 117 -9.49 25.75 5.63
N ALA A 118 -8.53 25.05 5.02
CA ALA A 118 -8.51 23.58 4.96
C ALA A 118 -8.05 22.89 6.25
N ARG A 119 -7.63 23.64 7.28
CA ARG A 119 -7.21 23.05 8.57
C ARG A 119 -8.32 22.28 9.29
N HIS A 120 -9.59 22.49 8.91
CA HIS A 120 -10.76 21.84 9.52
C HIS A 120 -11.38 20.69 8.70
N LEU A 121 -10.83 20.35 7.52
CA LEU A 121 -11.29 19.19 6.75
C LEU A 121 -10.69 17.90 7.32
N SER A 122 -11.12 17.53 8.53
CA SER A 122 -10.84 16.22 9.10
C SER A 122 -11.83 15.19 8.54
N LEU A 123 -11.30 14.17 7.85
CA LEU A 123 -11.69 12.76 8.01
C LEU A 123 -12.99 12.24 7.35
N THR A 124 -13.46 12.75 6.22
CA THR A 124 -14.63 12.16 5.52
C THR A 124 -14.43 11.82 4.04
N THR A 125 -13.21 11.63 3.58
CA THR A 125 -12.95 11.24 2.18
C THR A 125 -12.67 9.74 2.05
N ILE A 126 -13.69 9.03 1.55
CA ILE A 126 -13.66 7.76 0.78
C ILE A 126 -13.45 6.45 1.58
N LEU A 127 -14.53 5.66 1.67
CA LEU A 127 -14.66 4.38 2.40
C LEU A 127 -13.98 3.17 1.75
N GLU A 128 -13.31 3.28 0.60
CA GLU A 128 -12.61 2.15 -0.04
C GLU A 128 -11.08 2.22 0.04
N VAL A 129 -10.50 3.42 0.22
CA VAL A 129 -9.03 3.60 0.26
C VAL A 129 -8.48 3.58 1.69
N ARG A 130 -9.36 3.48 2.72
CA ARG A 130 -8.97 3.68 4.13
C ARG A 130 -7.87 2.77 4.63
N MET A 131 -7.79 1.51 4.19
CA MET A 131 -6.72 0.61 4.67
C MET A 131 -5.35 1.05 4.13
N GLN A 132 -5.26 1.38 2.84
CA GLN A 132 -4.02 1.86 2.24
C GLN A 132 -3.69 3.30 2.70
N HIS A 133 -4.70 4.15 2.86
CA HIS A 133 -4.57 5.50 3.41
C HIS A 133 -4.13 5.49 4.88
N CYS A 134 -4.67 4.60 5.72
CA CYS A 134 -4.30 4.43 7.12
C CYS A 134 -2.82 4.05 7.28
N ILE A 135 -2.34 3.12 6.44
CA ILE A 135 -0.94 2.71 6.46
C ILE A 135 -0.05 3.86 5.98
N MET A 136 -0.40 4.53 4.88
CA MET A 136 0.40 5.63 4.33
C MET A 136 0.38 6.89 5.19
N GLN A 137 -0.74 7.23 5.83
CA GLN A 137 -0.85 8.42 6.68
C GLN A 137 0.06 8.32 7.90
N GLU A 138 0.21 7.15 8.53
CA GLU A 138 1.19 6.97 9.61
C GLU A 138 2.63 6.87 9.09
N LEU A 139 2.85 6.24 7.93
CA LEU A 139 4.18 6.23 7.29
C LEU A 139 4.67 7.65 6.98
N ILE A 140 3.78 8.54 6.55
CA ILE A 140 4.11 9.92 6.11
C ILE A 140 4.03 10.92 7.28
N VAL A 141 2.97 10.90 8.09
CA VAL A 141 2.72 11.88 9.17
C VAL A 141 3.38 11.46 10.49
N GLY A 142 3.54 10.16 10.73
CA GLY A 142 4.26 9.64 11.91
C GLY A 142 5.78 9.79 11.86
N GLY A 143 6.31 10.49 10.84
CA GLY A 143 7.75 10.74 10.68
C GLY A 143 8.57 9.49 10.33
N VAL A 144 7.92 8.42 9.82
CA VAL A 144 8.59 7.16 9.50
C VAL A 144 9.10 7.09 8.06
N LEU A 145 8.72 8.06 7.22
CA LEU A 145 9.33 8.38 5.93
C LEU A 145 10.18 9.65 6.10
N ASP A 146 11.21 9.56 6.94
CA ASP A 146 12.24 10.59 7.02
C ASP A 146 13.11 10.51 5.75
N HIS A 147 12.88 11.43 4.82
CA HIS A 147 13.74 11.87 3.70
C HIS A 147 14.52 10.86 2.83
N THR A 148 14.30 9.56 2.92
CA THR A 148 15.02 8.56 2.12
C THR A 148 14.05 7.54 1.57
N PHE A 149 13.42 7.91 0.45
CA PHE A 149 13.21 6.92 -0.61
C PHE A 149 14.61 6.54 -1.13
N ASP A 150 15.29 5.65 -0.42
CA ASP A 150 16.38 4.89 -1.03
C ASP A 150 15.71 3.91 -1.99
N VAL A 151 15.55 4.37 -3.23
CA VAL A 151 15.28 3.53 -4.42
C VAL A 151 16.49 2.65 -4.68
#